data_AF-A0A0D7BTH9-F1
#
_entry.id   AF-A0A0D7BTH9-F1
#
_cell.length_a   1.000
_cell.length_b   1.000
_cell.length_c   1.000
_cell.angle_alpha   90.00
_cell.angle_beta   90.00
_cell.angle_gamma   90.00
#
_symmetry.space_group_name_H-M   'P 1'
#
loop_
_entity.id
_entity.type
_entity.pdbx_description
1 polymer ?
#
loop_
_entity_poly.entity_id
_entity_poly.type
_entity_poly.pdbx_seq_one_letter_code
_entity_poly.pdbx_strand_id
1 'polypeptide(L)'
;FTVRVDTQPTPTSLFTTTKTTQRQHYDAARARAGLPSVSSPEQPTEVVLFNLGGVVTEGSFSNIAFFDEAEGTWLTPRLATGCLPGIMRRWLLEEKRIRETTPQTDRRPKDLKDGTWVLIMNGLLGCRVGRI
;
A
#
# COMPACT_ATOMS: atom_id res chain seq x y z
N PHE A 1 -3.67 -6.47 -10.87
CA PHE A 1 -4.15 -6.77 -9.51
C PHE A 1 -5.49 -6.11 -9.31
N THR A 2 -6.43 -6.79 -8.65
CA THR A 2 -7.62 -6.15 -8.08
C THR A 2 -7.27 -5.68 -6.68
N VAL A 3 -7.47 -4.40 -6.41
CA VAL A 3 -7.06 -3.78 -5.15
C VAL A 3 -8.30 -3.33 -4.40
N ARG A 4 -8.47 -3.78 -3.16
CA ARG A 4 -9.57 -3.31 -2.31
C ARG A 4 -9.05 -2.30 -1.31
N VAL A 5 -9.90 -1.40 -0.84
CA VAL A 5 -9.57 -0.52 0.28
C VAL A 5 -10.09 -1.18 1.55
N ASP A 6 -9.26 -1.26 2.59
CA ASP A 6 -9.71 -1.79 3.88
C ASP A 6 -10.84 -0.92 4.44
N THR A 7 -11.68 -1.51 5.28
CA THR A 7 -12.79 -0.83 5.96
C THR A 7 -12.43 -0.36 7.36
N GLN A 8 -11.29 -0.81 7.91
CA GLN A 8 -10.83 -0.42 9.23
C GLN A 8 -9.39 0.10 9.20
N PRO A 9 -9.04 1.08 10.05
CA PRO A 9 -7.68 1.56 10.16
C PRO A 9 -6.78 0.52 10.82
N THR A 10 -5.51 0.55 10.47
CA THR A 10 -4.45 -0.23 11.11
C THR A 10 -3.54 0.70 11.91
N PRO A 11 -3.44 0.55 13.24
CA PRO A 11 -2.53 1.35 14.05
C PRO A 11 -1.07 1.18 13.61
N THR A 12 -0.37 2.29 13.46
CA THR A 12 1.08 2.29 13.23
C THR A 12 1.79 1.71 14.45
N SER A 13 2.69 0.76 14.23
CA SER A 13 3.45 0.12 15.30
C SER A 13 4.82 -0.35 14.79
N LEU A 14 5.64 -0.92 15.69
CA LEU A 14 6.87 -1.61 15.31
C LEU A 14 6.61 -2.70 14.25
N PHE A 15 5.42 -3.32 14.26
CA PHE A 15 5.07 -4.41 13.35
C PHE A 15 4.60 -3.94 11.96
N THR A 16 4.31 -2.65 11.79
CA THR A 16 4.05 -2.07 10.45
C THR A 16 5.34 -1.50 9.85
N THR A 17 6.21 -0.92 10.66
CA THR A 17 7.48 -0.33 10.20
C THR A 17 8.65 -1.30 10.12
N THR A 18 8.49 -2.52 10.66
CA THR A 18 9.50 -3.60 10.59
C THR A 18 8.86 -4.89 10.08
N LYS A 19 9.52 -5.54 9.11
CA LYS A 19 9.02 -6.80 8.56
C LYS A 19 9.25 -7.93 9.56
N THR A 20 8.17 -8.44 10.14
CA THR A 20 8.20 -9.54 11.11
C THR A 20 7.15 -10.60 10.75
N THR A 21 7.10 -11.68 11.54
CA THR A 21 6.05 -12.69 11.48
C THR A 21 4.77 -12.27 12.21
N GLN A 22 4.79 -11.18 12.99
CA GLN A 22 3.60 -10.61 13.66
C GLN A 22 2.75 -9.84 12.65
N ARG A 23 1.83 -10.55 11.98
CA ARG A 23 1.13 -10.04 10.79
C ARG A 23 -0.40 -10.07 10.88
N GLN A 24 -0.95 -10.35 12.07
CA GLN A 24 -2.40 -10.47 12.28
C GLN A 24 -3.21 -9.27 11.77
N HIS A 25 -2.66 -8.06 11.85
CA HIS A 25 -3.32 -6.85 11.33
C HIS A 25 -3.46 -6.86 9.80
N TYR A 26 -2.44 -7.33 9.08
CA TYR A 26 -2.49 -7.51 7.62
C TYR A 26 -3.45 -8.64 7.24
N ASP A 27 -3.42 -9.75 7.97
CA ASP A 27 -4.29 -10.90 7.71
C ASP A 27 -5.77 -10.54 7.95
N ALA A 28 -6.05 -9.77 9.01
CA ALA A 28 -7.38 -9.25 9.29
C ALA A 28 -7.86 -8.27 8.22
N ALA A 29 -6.98 -7.41 7.68
CA ALA A 29 -7.31 -6.51 6.57
C ALA A 29 -7.72 -7.29 5.31
N ARG A 30 -6.96 -8.34 4.95
CA ARG A 30 -7.30 -9.22 3.83
C ARG A 30 -8.64 -9.93 4.05
N ALA A 31 -8.86 -10.46 5.24
CA ALA A 31 -10.12 -11.13 5.59
C ALA A 31 -11.33 -10.19 5.48
N ARG A 32 -11.24 -8.96 6.02
CA ARG A 32 -12.29 -7.93 5.88
C ARG A 32 -12.58 -7.58 4.43
N ALA A 33 -11.54 -7.53 3.60
CA ALA A 33 -11.68 -7.27 2.17
C ALA A 33 -12.18 -8.50 1.38
N GLY A 34 -12.40 -9.65 2.02
CA GLY A 34 -12.80 -10.90 1.36
C GLY A 34 -11.72 -11.44 0.42
N LEU A 35 -10.45 -11.16 0.73
CA LEU A 35 -9.31 -11.61 -0.06
C LEU A 35 -8.75 -12.91 0.51
N PRO A 36 -8.29 -13.83 -0.35
CA PRO A 36 -7.65 -15.06 0.10
C PRO A 36 -6.30 -14.76 0.79
N SER A 37 -5.74 -15.75 1.47
CA SER A 37 -4.36 -15.68 1.96
C SER A 37 -3.40 -15.31 0.83
N VAL A 38 -2.33 -14.58 1.17
CA VAL A 38 -1.27 -14.19 0.22
C VAL A 38 -0.62 -15.42 -0.45
N SER A 39 -0.66 -16.57 0.21
CA SER A 39 -0.13 -17.85 -0.29
C SER A 39 -1.11 -18.63 -1.18
N SER A 40 -2.33 -18.14 -1.38
CA SER A 40 -3.32 -18.83 -2.22
C SER A 40 -2.96 -18.67 -3.70
N PRO A 41 -3.08 -19.73 -4.53
CA PRO A 41 -2.87 -19.65 -5.99
C PRO A 41 -3.96 -18.87 -6.74
N GLU A 42 -4.93 -18.30 -6.03
CA GLU A 42 -6.00 -17.47 -6.59
C GLU A 42 -5.50 -16.14 -7.18
N GLN A 43 -6.45 -15.38 -7.76
CA GLN A 43 -6.21 -14.14 -8.49
C GLN A 43 -5.33 -13.14 -7.71
N PRO A 44 -4.47 -12.37 -8.42
CA PRO A 44 -3.59 -11.38 -7.82
C PRO A 44 -4.40 -10.24 -7.19
N THR A 45 -4.59 -10.32 -5.87
CA THR A 45 -5.38 -9.37 -5.08
C THR A 45 -4.58 -8.74 -3.96
N GLU A 46 -4.84 -7.47 -3.70
CA GLU A 46 -4.22 -6.71 -2.61
C GLU A 46 -5.27 -5.85 -1.89
N VAL A 47 -5.00 -5.50 -0.64
CA VAL A 47 -5.79 -4.54 0.13
C VAL A 47 -4.93 -3.35 0.49
N VAL A 48 -5.45 -2.13 0.33
CA VAL A 48 -4.85 -0.88 0.77
C VAL A 48 -5.23 -0.62 2.22
N LEU A 49 -4.22 -0.41 3.07
CA LEU A 49 -4.37 -0.07 4.47
C LEU A 49 -4.22 1.44 4.68
N PHE A 50 -4.78 1.92 5.78
CA PHE A 50 -4.66 3.29 6.24
C PHE A 50 -4.52 3.32 7.77
N ASN A 51 -3.88 4.36 8.31
CA ASN A 51 -3.64 4.50 9.74
C ASN A 51 -4.83 5.13 10.48
N LEU A 52 -4.72 5.27 11.81
CA LEU A 52 -5.75 5.90 12.66
C LEU A 52 -6.04 7.36 12.29
N GLY A 53 -5.10 8.05 11.64
CA GLY A 53 -5.29 9.41 11.10
C GLY A 53 -6.07 9.44 9.78
N GLY A 54 -6.47 8.29 9.24
CA GLY A 54 -7.17 8.18 7.97
C GLY A 54 -6.26 8.32 6.75
N VAL A 55 -4.94 8.23 6.93
CA VAL A 55 -3.95 8.36 5.85
C VAL A 55 -3.52 6.98 5.38
N VAL A 56 -3.52 6.77 4.07
CA VAL A 56 -3.08 5.53 3.42
C VAL A 56 -1.61 5.24 3.73
N THR A 57 -1.28 3.98 4.01
CA THR A 57 0.07 3.55 4.41
C THR A 57 0.70 2.63 3.37
N GLU A 58 0.17 1.42 3.21
CA GLU A 58 0.73 0.38 2.35
C GLU A 58 -0.31 -0.70 2.03
N GLY A 59 0.12 -1.76 1.34
CA GLY A 59 -0.66 -2.97 1.12
C GLY A 59 -0.39 -4.05 2.18
N SER A 60 -1.14 -5.15 2.15
CA SER A 60 -0.95 -6.22 3.15
C SER A 60 0.38 -6.96 3.02
N PHE A 61 0.95 -7.05 1.82
CA PHE A 61 2.26 -7.69 1.58
C PHE A 61 3.18 -6.85 0.68
N SER A 62 2.82 -5.58 0.45
CA SER A 62 3.47 -4.71 -0.53
C SER A 62 3.49 -3.27 -0.05
N ASN A 63 4.45 -2.48 -0.54
CA ASN A 63 4.27 -1.04 -0.59
C ASN A 63 3.41 -0.69 -1.80
N ILE A 64 2.79 0.49 -1.76
CA ILE A 64 1.94 0.98 -2.85
C ILE A 64 2.31 2.40 -3.24
N ALA A 65 1.98 2.76 -4.47
CA ALA A 65 1.94 4.14 -4.94
C ALA A 65 0.71 4.36 -5.82
N PHE A 66 0.22 5.59 -5.87
CA PHE A 66 -0.91 5.99 -6.70
C PHE A 66 -0.42 6.93 -7.79
N PHE A 67 -0.96 6.81 -9.00
CA PHE A 67 -0.59 7.72 -10.08
C PHE A 67 -1.25 9.08 -9.83
N ASP A 68 -0.44 10.12 -9.78
CA ASP A 68 -0.89 11.50 -9.70
C ASP A 68 -0.83 12.13 -11.09
N GLU A 69 -2.00 12.41 -11.66
CA GLU A 69 -2.11 12.96 -13.01
C GLU A 69 -1.60 14.40 -13.11
N ALA A 70 -1.72 15.19 -12.04
CA ALA A 70 -1.27 16.57 -12.03
C ALA A 70 0.26 16.67 -12.05
N GLU A 71 0.94 15.74 -11.37
CA GLU A 71 2.39 15.68 -11.29
C GLU A 71 3.02 14.69 -12.28
N GLY A 72 2.21 13.90 -12.99
CA GLY A 72 2.66 12.91 -13.98
C GLY A 72 3.54 11.81 -13.38
N THR A 73 3.38 11.50 -12.09
CA THR A 73 4.27 10.59 -11.36
C THR A 73 3.51 9.73 -10.35
N TRP A 74 4.16 8.68 -9.84
CA TRP A 74 3.62 7.83 -8.80
C TRP A 74 3.97 8.38 -7.42
N LEU A 75 2.96 8.57 -6.57
CA LEU A 75 3.12 8.99 -5.19
C LEU A 75 2.96 7.81 -4.24
N THR A 76 4.02 7.47 -3.50
CA THR A 76 4.01 6.45 -2.44
C THR A 76 3.87 7.10 -1.07
N PRO A 77 3.11 6.52 -0.13
CA PRO A 77 3.02 7.06 1.22
C PRO A 77 4.39 7.22 1.87
N ARG A 78 4.64 8.39 2.46
CA ARG A 78 5.86 8.69 3.24
C ARG A 78 5.97 7.80 4.48
N LEU A 79 7.20 7.53 4.93
CA LEU A 79 7.44 6.65 6.10
C LEU A 79 6.73 7.10 7.38
N ALA A 80 6.53 8.40 7.57
CA ALA A 80 5.81 8.96 8.70
C ALA A 80 4.32 8.54 8.78
N THR A 81 3.76 7.97 7.71
CA THR A 81 2.41 7.36 7.74
C THR A 81 2.39 6.03 8.50
N GLY A 82 3.55 5.39 8.70
CA GLY A 82 3.69 4.12 9.40
C GLY A 82 3.92 2.92 8.50
N CYS A 83 4.15 3.14 7.20
CA CYS A 83 4.41 2.07 6.24
C CYS A 83 5.81 1.45 6.41
N LEU A 84 5.95 0.20 5.98
CA LEU A 84 7.22 -0.50 5.93
C LEU A 84 8.20 0.21 4.98
N PRO A 85 9.46 0.45 5.38
CA PRO A 85 10.52 0.94 4.48
C PRO A 85 10.99 -0.18 3.55
N GLY A 86 10.11 -0.65 2.66
CA GLY A 86 10.40 -1.78 1.78
C GLY A 86 11.51 -1.48 0.77
N ILE A 87 12.32 -2.51 0.48
CA ILE A 87 13.51 -2.37 -0.36
C ILE A 87 13.19 -1.94 -1.80
N MET A 88 12.11 -2.46 -2.39
CA MET A 88 11.70 -2.11 -3.76
C MET A 88 11.21 -0.66 -3.82
N ARG A 89 10.49 -0.22 -2.80
CA ARG A 89 10.08 1.18 -2.63
C ARG A 89 11.30 2.09 -2.52
N ARG A 90 12.29 1.73 -1.69
CA ARG A 90 13.53 2.51 -1.54
C ARG A 90 14.26 2.65 -2.88
N TRP A 91 14.47 1.54 -3.59
CA TRP A 91 15.14 1.54 -4.89
C TRP A 91 14.41 2.43 -5.91
N LEU A 92 13.09 2.36 -6.00
CA LEU A 92 12.31 3.21 -6.92
C LEU A 92 12.38 4.71 -6.58
N LEU A 93 12.49 5.06 -5.29
CA LEU A 93 12.70 6.43 -4.85
C LEU A 93 14.10 6.94 -5.21
N GLU A 94 15.14 6.12 -4.99
CA GLU A 94 16.53 6.41 -5.36
C GLU A 94 16.67 6.62 -6.87
N GLU A 95 16.00 5.79 -7.67
CA GLU A 95 15.94 5.88 -9.14
C GLU A 95 14.95 6.93 -9.65
N LYS A 96 14.32 7.72 -8.77
CA LYS A 96 13.36 8.79 -9.11
C LYS A 96 12.21 8.32 -9.99
N ARG A 97 11.79 7.06 -9.85
CA ARG A 97 10.65 6.46 -10.58
C ARG A 97 9.32 6.70 -9.87
N ILE A 98 9.37 6.90 -8.56
CA ILE A 98 8.25 7.29 -7.70
C ILE A 98 8.71 8.41 -6.77
N ARG A 99 7.76 9.08 -6.10
CA ARG A 99 8.05 10.11 -5.09
C ARG A 99 7.23 9.87 -3.82
N GLU A 100 7.74 10.28 -2.67
CA GLU A 100 6.97 10.25 -1.44
C GLU A 100 5.86 11.31 -1.44
N THR A 101 4.73 11.00 -0.82
CA THR A 101 3.72 11.99 -0.49
C THR A 101 4.26 13.04 0.50
N THR A 102 3.65 14.22 0.50
CA THR A 102 3.77 15.22 1.54
C THR A 102 2.50 15.20 2.41
N PRO A 103 2.46 15.85 3.58
CA PRO A 103 1.22 15.97 4.36
C PRO A 103 0.02 16.50 3.56
N GLN A 104 0.26 17.29 2.51
CA GLN A 104 -0.78 17.85 1.63
C GLN A 104 -1.24 16.87 0.55
N THR A 105 -0.38 15.94 0.12
CA THR A 105 -0.67 14.95 -0.93
C THR A 105 -0.93 13.54 -0.38
N ASP A 106 -0.86 13.36 0.94
CA ASP A 106 -1.27 12.14 1.64
C ASP A 106 -2.71 11.77 1.24
N ARG A 107 -2.88 10.57 0.68
CA ARG A 107 -4.17 10.05 0.23
C ARG A 107 -4.96 9.45 1.40
N ARG A 108 -6.28 9.58 1.35
CA ARG A 108 -7.21 8.96 2.29
C ARG A 108 -8.10 7.95 1.56
N PRO A 109 -8.69 6.97 2.27
CA PRO A 109 -9.60 5.98 1.65
C PRO A 109 -10.68 6.58 0.76
N LYS A 110 -11.27 7.73 1.15
CA LYS A 110 -12.31 8.42 0.36
C LYS A 110 -11.82 9.00 -0.96
N ASP A 111 -10.51 9.21 -1.12
CA ASP A 111 -9.91 9.77 -2.33
C ASP A 111 -9.65 8.66 -3.37
N LEU A 112 -9.77 7.39 -2.96
CA LEU A 112 -9.51 6.21 -3.75
C LEU A 112 -10.82 5.71 -4.39
N LYS A 113 -11.04 6.06 -5.66
CA LYS A 113 -12.25 5.69 -6.42
C LYS A 113 -12.00 4.46 -7.29
N ASP A 114 -13.07 3.79 -7.70
CA ASP A 114 -13.01 2.72 -8.70
C ASP A 114 -12.24 3.19 -9.95
N GLY A 115 -11.33 2.37 -10.43
CA GLY A 115 -10.44 2.66 -11.53
C GLY A 115 -9.13 3.36 -11.15
N THR A 116 -8.96 3.80 -9.89
CA THR A 116 -7.71 4.42 -9.43
C THR A 116 -6.54 3.47 -9.63
N TRP A 117 -5.52 3.93 -10.33
CA TRP A 117 -4.32 3.14 -10.58
C TRP A 117 -3.46 3.00 -9.32
N VAL A 118 -3.03 1.76 -9.05
CA VAL A 118 -2.16 1.41 -7.92
C VAL A 118 -0.94 0.68 -8.44
N LEU A 119 0.25 1.21 -8.16
CA LEU A 119 1.50 0.49 -8.32
C LEU A 119 1.79 -0.28 -7.04
N ILE A 120 1.81 -1.60 -7.15
CA ILE A 120 2.09 -2.55 -6.06
C ILE A 120 3.56 -2.96 -6.19
N MET A 121 4.32 -2.87 -5.11
CA MET A 121 5.75 -3.14 -5.14
C MET A 121 6.26 -3.90 -3.91
N ASN A 122 7.06 -4.94 -4.14
CA ASN A 122 7.85 -5.60 -3.09
C ASN A 122 9.10 -6.26 -3.70
N GLY A 123 10.00 -6.75 -2.84
CA GLY A 123 11.27 -7.35 -3.27
C GLY A 123 11.17 -8.72 -3.95
N LEU A 124 10.00 -9.37 -3.94
CA LEU A 124 9.80 -10.70 -4.54
C LEU A 124 9.17 -10.59 -5.94
N LEU A 125 8.12 -9.79 -6.06
CA LEU A 125 7.35 -9.63 -7.30
C LEU A 125 7.87 -8.46 -8.15
N GLY A 126 8.71 -7.60 -7.60
CA GLY A 126 9.08 -6.33 -8.23
C GLY A 126 7.87 -5.40 -8.28
N CYS A 127 7.61 -4.78 -9.43
CA CYS A 127 6.46 -3.91 -9.66
C CYS A 127 5.32 -4.62 -10.38
N ARG A 128 4.09 -4.39 -9.92
CA ARG A 128 2.86 -4.81 -10.59
C ARG A 128 1.85 -3.68 -10.56
N VAL A 129 1.01 -3.59 -11.59
CA VAL A 129 -0.06 -2.61 -11.64
C VAL A 129 -1.38 -3.27 -11.25
N GLY A 130 -2.17 -2.53 -10.48
CA GLY A 130 -3.54 -2.85 -10.14
C GLY A 130 -4.44 -1.64 -10.25
N ARG A 131 -5.72 -1.89 -10.04
CA ARG A 131 -6.73 -0.85 -9.90
C ARG A 131 -7.61 -1.15 -8.71
N ILE A 132 -8.12 -0.07 -8.12
CA ILE A 132 -9.21 -0.13 -7.15
C ILE A 132 -10.50 -0.47 -7.88
#